data_AF-B5Y3E8-F1
#
_entry.id   AF-B5Y3E8-F1
#
_cell.length_a   1.000
_cell.length_b   1.000
_cell.length_c   1.000
_cell.angle_alpha   90.00
_cell.angle_beta   90.00
_cell.angle_gamma   90.00
#
_symmetry.space_group_name_H-M   'P 1'
#
loop_
_entity.id
_entity.type
_entity.pdbx_description
1 polymer ?
#
loop_
_entity_poly.entity_id
_entity_poly.type
_entity_poly.pdbx_seq_one_letter_code
_entity_poly.pdbx_strand_id
1 'polypeptide(L)'
;MSQLDKKSSKKSVPEGANGKAETAGSGIARSKMSKFKKIRGFLRGGSKRNKKDAATTKLPESPTKALLPTDEEDAASIYNVDIDDQSIASTAEQTRATDASTFLLGSNDEEQLNEDNDSFFAPARTSYKLKVVLLLMDPATRRFELLQLEFDSMKAIVSDVLAQIPLSVTEKSLRFQVYTGIVGQSGKELTSSQLLSGFCKGNDILVAIPQGYSASDSARLAHPILGDSRVDRMLVASGIDTNPWCDEAKKQKKGDNKSRKDVPTDAATAAPSIKSHSDFAEDTATEDSDATKESLASSFGKIVLWMGVVAVLAALHVYMSTPLTRGQVVPPGAWLSYCGLLPFDPECENAYLNVNFEGKVIAYNSNRDVAWEMQGDVCAAQVGSCVRGLELRDNGLIFVGGKRIRSIRVPDKSVSITPWPFAEKPHLKISRK
;
A
#
# COMPACT_ATOMS: atom_id res chain seq x y z
N MET A 1 -3.61 -69.43 -20.54
CA MET A 1 -4.75 -69.34 -19.60
C MET A 1 -4.75 -67.92 -19.03
N SER A 2 -5.73 -67.04 -19.14
CA SER A 2 -6.95 -66.93 -19.95
C SER A 2 -7.46 -65.49 -19.75
N GLN A 3 -7.80 -64.81 -20.85
CA GLN A 3 -8.88 -63.82 -21.05
C GLN A 3 -8.87 -62.52 -20.20
N LEU A 4 -8.65 -61.35 -20.81
CA LEU A 4 -9.63 -60.48 -21.51
C LEU A 4 -10.72 -59.92 -20.58
N ASP A 5 -10.73 -58.59 -20.42
CA ASP A 5 -11.96 -57.83 -20.69
C ASP A 5 -11.68 -56.35 -21.02
N LYS A 6 -11.95 -56.01 -22.27
CA LYS A 6 -12.11 -54.64 -22.80
C LYS A 6 -13.61 -54.34 -22.78
N LYS A 7 -14.04 -53.21 -22.19
CA LYS A 7 -15.37 -52.65 -22.47
C LYS A 7 -15.30 -51.20 -22.92
N SER A 8 -15.52 -51.07 -24.23
CA SER A 8 -15.94 -49.90 -24.98
C SER A 8 -17.39 -49.54 -24.63
N SER A 9 -17.72 -48.25 -24.57
CA SER A 9 -19.07 -47.78 -24.88
C SER A 9 -19.01 -46.40 -25.55
N LYS A 10 -19.10 -46.43 -26.88
CA LYS A 10 -19.57 -45.34 -27.73
C LYS A 10 -21.04 -45.05 -27.39
N LYS A 11 -21.44 -43.77 -27.31
CA LYS A 11 -22.80 -43.40 -27.66
C LYS A 11 -22.82 -42.08 -28.44
N SER A 12 -23.55 -42.16 -29.54
CA SER A 12 -23.67 -41.24 -30.65
C SER A 12 -24.68 -40.11 -30.41
N VAL A 13 -24.46 -39.08 -31.22
CA VAL A 13 -25.27 -37.91 -31.60
C VAL A 13 -26.75 -38.25 -31.89
N PRO A 14 -27.66 -37.26 -31.81
CA PRO A 14 -28.29 -36.83 -33.06
C PRO A 14 -28.31 -35.31 -33.29
N GLU A 15 -28.03 -34.97 -34.55
CA GLU A 15 -28.37 -33.70 -35.20
C GLU A 15 -29.89 -33.51 -35.24
N GLY A 16 -30.31 -32.26 -35.08
CA GLY A 16 -31.67 -31.81 -35.36
C GLY A 16 -31.61 -30.42 -35.99
N ALA A 17 -31.92 -30.37 -37.29
CA ALA A 17 -31.87 -29.21 -38.15
C ALA A 17 -33.11 -28.29 -38.04
N ASN A 18 -32.96 -27.11 -38.64
CA ASN A 18 -33.97 -26.23 -39.25
C ASN A 18 -34.75 -25.23 -38.37
N GLY A 19 -34.61 -23.96 -38.76
CA GLY A 19 -35.48 -22.85 -38.36
C GLY A 19 -35.02 -21.52 -38.94
N LYS A 20 -35.37 -21.27 -40.21
CA LYS A 20 -35.10 -20.08 -41.02
C LYS A 20 -36.41 -19.27 -41.12
N ALA A 21 -36.43 -17.98 -40.76
CA ALA A 21 -37.37 -16.93 -41.24
C ALA A 21 -37.04 -15.58 -40.57
N GLU A 22 -36.63 -14.57 -41.34
CA GLU A 22 -37.41 -13.36 -41.74
C GLU A 22 -37.36 -12.20 -40.71
N THR A 23 -36.59 -11.14 -40.96
CA THR A 23 -36.98 -9.83 -41.59
C THR A 23 -38.10 -9.05 -40.92
N ALA A 24 -37.73 -7.97 -40.20
CA ALA A 24 -38.33 -6.62 -40.12
C ALA A 24 -37.59 -5.89 -38.97
N GLY A 25 -37.08 -4.66 -39.06
CA GLY A 25 -37.64 -3.49 -39.71
C GLY A 25 -38.37 -2.61 -38.69
N SER A 26 -37.66 -1.84 -37.85
CA SER A 26 -38.10 -0.59 -37.18
C SER A 26 -36.90 -0.05 -36.37
N GLY A 27 -36.37 1.16 -36.50
CA GLY A 27 -37.02 2.42 -36.86
C GLY A 27 -37.43 3.18 -35.59
N ILE A 28 -36.67 4.24 -35.27
CA ILE A 28 -37.08 5.45 -34.49
C ILE A 28 -37.23 5.18 -32.97
N ALA A 29 -36.59 5.89 -32.02
CA ALA A 29 -36.64 7.32 -31.81
C ALA A 29 -35.51 7.85 -30.91
N ARG A 30 -34.98 9.02 -31.28
CA ARG A 30 -34.23 9.93 -30.41
C ARG A 30 -35.15 10.43 -29.29
N SER A 31 -34.81 10.15 -28.04
CA SER A 31 -35.42 10.80 -26.87
C SER A 31 -34.58 12.01 -26.45
N LYS A 32 -35.28 13.13 -26.34
CA LYS A 32 -34.75 14.49 -26.19
C LYS A 32 -34.27 14.76 -24.76
N MET A 33 -33.20 15.54 -24.69
CA MET A 33 -32.77 16.27 -23.50
C MET A 33 -33.95 16.95 -22.80
N SER A 34 -34.16 16.65 -21.52
CA SER A 34 -35.00 17.46 -20.65
C SER A 34 -34.11 18.35 -19.78
N LYS A 35 -34.39 19.66 -19.86
CA LYS A 35 -33.73 20.73 -19.14
C LYS A 35 -34.15 20.65 -17.66
N PHE A 36 -33.20 20.41 -16.75
CA PHE A 36 -33.46 20.63 -15.33
C PHE A 36 -33.59 22.13 -15.05
N LYS A 37 -34.79 22.50 -14.59
CA LYS A 37 -35.18 23.84 -14.18
C LYS A 37 -34.46 24.21 -12.87
N LYS A 38 -33.92 25.43 -12.86
CA LYS A 38 -33.60 26.22 -11.66
C LYS A 38 -34.78 26.20 -10.69
N ILE A 39 -34.55 25.75 -9.46
CA ILE A 39 -35.38 26.12 -8.31
C ILE A 39 -34.61 27.19 -7.54
N ARG A 40 -35.17 28.41 -7.60
CA ARG A 40 -34.68 29.61 -6.91
C ARG A 40 -35.79 30.03 -5.97
N GLY A 41 -35.45 30.18 -4.69
CA GLY A 41 -36.29 30.86 -3.68
C GLY A 41 -36.99 29.90 -2.72
N PHE A 42 -36.76 30.05 -1.41
CA PHE A 42 -37.63 30.92 -0.61
C PHE A 42 -37.00 31.19 0.77
N LEU A 43 -36.74 32.46 1.04
CA LEU A 43 -36.52 33.03 2.37
C LEU A 43 -37.89 33.28 3.02
N ARG A 44 -38.05 32.87 4.29
CA ARG A 44 -38.98 33.34 5.34
C ARG A 44 -39.24 32.15 6.26
N GLY A 45 -39.19 32.21 7.57
CA GLY A 45 -39.35 33.32 8.51
C GLY A 45 -40.07 32.70 9.72
N GLY A 46 -39.68 33.08 10.94
CA GLY A 46 -39.98 32.30 12.14
C GLY A 46 -41.46 32.25 12.56
N SER A 47 -41.78 31.41 13.54
CA SER A 47 -42.67 31.78 14.66
C SER A 47 -42.70 30.74 15.79
N LYS A 48 -42.31 31.23 16.97
CA LYS A 48 -42.74 30.99 18.36
C LYS A 48 -43.76 29.88 18.72
N ARG A 49 -43.38 29.21 19.83
CA ARG A 49 -44.13 28.88 21.09
C ARG A 49 -45.45 28.10 21.04
N ASN A 50 -45.47 26.96 21.73
CA ASN A 50 -46.16 26.68 23.02
C ASN A 50 -45.88 25.21 23.42
N LYS A 51 -45.37 24.85 24.61
CA LYS A 51 -45.86 24.94 26.00
C LYS A 51 -46.69 23.71 26.44
N LYS A 52 -46.13 22.96 27.42
CA LYS A 52 -46.77 22.13 28.48
C LYS A 52 -47.37 20.76 28.06
N ASP A 53 -47.29 19.64 28.80
CA ASP A 53 -47.04 19.26 30.22
C ASP A 53 -46.39 17.83 30.25
N ALA A 54 -45.36 17.51 31.06
CA ALA A 54 -45.31 17.08 32.48
C ALA A 54 -45.45 15.54 32.76
N ALA A 55 -44.38 14.92 33.32
CA ALA A 55 -44.34 13.84 34.34
C ALA A 55 -42.90 13.26 34.40
N THR A 56 -41.99 13.79 35.22
CA THR A 56 -41.68 13.39 36.62
C THR A 56 -41.05 11.99 36.79
N THR A 57 -39.71 11.92 36.86
CA THR A 57 -38.96 11.01 37.77
C THR A 57 -37.63 11.67 38.16
N LYS A 58 -37.26 11.51 39.44
CA LYS A 58 -36.27 12.29 40.20
C LYS A 58 -34.79 11.87 40.01
N LEU A 59 -33.94 12.90 40.15
CA LEU A 59 -32.52 13.07 40.57
C LEU A 59 -31.97 12.08 41.63
N PRO A 60 -30.63 11.98 41.89
CA PRO A 60 -29.63 13.06 42.04
C PRO A 60 -28.32 12.90 41.21
N GLU A 61 -27.69 13.93 40.62
CA GLU A 61 -27.02 15.17 41.11
C GLU A 61 -25.56 14.96 41.59
N SER A 62 -24.56 15.38 40.76
CA SER A 62 -23.33 16.17 41.10
C SER A 62 -22.33 16.25 39.90
N PRO A 63 -21.32 17.16 39.85
CA PRO A 63 -21.40 18.33 38.97
C PRO A 63 -20.19 18.58 38.02
N THR A 64 -20.51 19.24 36.91
CA THR A 64 -19.84 20.42 36.31
C THR A 64 -18.30 20.54 36.33
N LYS A 65 -17.68 20.49 35.13
CA LYS A 65 -16.83 21.58 34.62
C LYS A 65 -16.58 21.45 33.11
N ALA A 66 -17.11 22.40 32.36
CA ALA A 66 -16.79 22.66 30.97
C ALA A 66 -15.56 23.57 30.89
N LEU A 67 -14.64 23.26 29.97
CA LEU A 67 -13.54 24.13 29.57
C LEU A 67 -13.49 24.15 28.03
N LEU A 68 -13.80 25.32 27.48
CA LEU A 68 -13.43 25.77 26.15
C LEU A 68 -11.92 26.02 26.10
N PRO A 69 -11.30 25.81 24.93
CA PRO A 69 -10.36 26.80 24.38
C PRO A 69 -10.72 27.11 22.92
N THR A 70 -11.10 28.34 22.57
CA THR A 70 -10.23 29.42 22.06
C THR A 70 -9.38 28.99 20.87
N ASP A 71 -9.89 29.34 19.69
CA ASP A 71 -9.14 29.56 18.46
C ASP A 71 -8.19 30.75 18.64
N GLU A 72 -6.90 30.60 18.35
CA GLU A 72 -6.09 31.61 17.65
C GLU A 72 -4.72 31.02 17.26
N GLU A 73 -4.10 31.74 16.33
CA GLU A 73 -3.14 31.33 15.31
C GLU A 73 -1.77 30.84 15.81
N ASP A 74 -1.16 29.92 15.06
CA ASP A 74 0.27 30.01 14.71
C ASP A 74 0.58 29.10 13.52
N ALA A 75 0.83 29.71 12.36
CA ALA A 75 1.35 29.06 11.16
C ALA A 75 2.85 28.75 11.34
N ALA A 76 3.16 27.75 12.16
CA ALA A 76 4.50 27.20 12.30
C ALA A 76 4.76 26.15 11.19
N SER A 77 5.87 26.31 10.49
CA SER A 77 6.35 25.42 9.43
C SER A 77 6.47 23.96 9.91
N ILE A 78 5.55 23.12 9.42
CA ILE A 78 5.51 21.67 9.62
C ILE A 78 6.60 21.01 8.75
N TYR A 79 7.86 21.13 9.17
CA TYR A 79 8.99 20.35 8.65
C TYR A 79 9.99 20.04 9.78
N ASN A 80 9.51 19.44 10.86
CA ASN A 80 10.38 18.76 11.82
C ASN A 80 10.28 17.25 11.54
N VAL A 81 11.01 16.81 10.51
CA VAL A 81 11.41 15.41 10.38
C VAL A 81 12.84 15.37 10.89
N ASP A 82 13.03 14.88 12.11
CA ASP A 82 14.35 14.48 12.59
C ASP A 82 14.77 13.27 11.76
N ILE A 83 15.71 13.49 10.84
CA ILE A 83 16.34 12.42 10.06
C ILE A 83 17.55 11.97 10.87
N ASP A 84 17.44 10.80 11.52
CA ASP A 84 18.56 10.17 12.21
C ASP A 84 19.59 9.65 11.19
N ASP A 85 20.82 10.17 11.25
CA ASP A 85 21.96 9.84 10.39
C ASP A 85 22.50 8.39 10.55
N GLN A 86 21.83 7.51 11.30
CA GLN A 86 22.36 6.19 11.69
C GLN A 86 21.77 4.96 10.96
N SER A 87 20.91 5.12 9.95
CA SER A 87 20.21 3.97 9.34
C SER A 87 20.84 3.36 8.06
N ILE A 88 22.02 3.80 7.60
CA ILE A 88 22.56 3.42 6.27
C ILE A 88 23.33 2.07 6.26
N ALA A 89 23.36 1.31 7.36
CA ALA A 89 24.20 0.10 7.43
C ALA A 89 23.48 -1.13 7.98
N SER A 90 22.37 -1.59 7.38
CA SER A 90 21.85 -2.96 7.61
C SER A 90 20.77 -3.38 6.60
N THR A 91 21.13 -3.57 5.33
CA THR A 91 20.34 -4.41 4.40
C THR A 91 21.21 -4.85 3.22
N ALA A 92 22.27 -5.58 3.49
CA ALA A 92 22.99 -6.36 2.50
C ALA A 92 23.21 -7.74 3.10
N GLU A 93 22.41 -8.71 2.67
CA GLU A 93 22.55 -10.19 2.83
C GLU A 93 21.21 -10.90 3.07
N GLN A 94 20.24 -10.77 2.16
CA GLN A 94 19.21 -11.82 2.03
C GLN A 94 18.51 -11.86 0.66
N THR A 95 19.27 -12.07 -0.41
CA THR A 95 18.72 -12.59 -1.67
C THR A 95 19.26 -13.99 -1.91
N ARG A 96 18.45 -14.96 -1.51
CA ARG A 96 18.63 -16.40 -1.75
C ARG A 96 18.48 -16.65 -3.26
N ALA A 97 19.53 -17.18 -3.88
CA ALA A 97 19.55 -17.60 -5.27
C ALA A 97 18.39 -18.56 -5.57
N THR A 98 17.60 -18.23 -6.59
CA THR A 98 16.72 -19.18 -7.26
C THR A 98 17.51 -19.73 -8.44
N ASP A 99 18.09 -20.91 -8.26
CA ASP A 99 18.73 -21.67 -9.33
C ASP A 99 17.67 -22.09 -10.35
N ALA A 100 17.69 -21.45 -11.52
CA ALA A 100 17.03 -21.94 -12.70
C ALA A 100 17.88 -23.07 -13.30
N SER A 101 17.58 -24.31 -12.91
CA SER A 101 18.02 -25.49 -13.67
C SER A 101 17.25 -25.55 -14.98
N THR A 102 17.89 -25.06 -16.04
CA THR A 102 17.46 -25.20 -17.42
C THR A 102 17.52 -26.68 -17.81
N PHE A 103 16.36 -27.24 -18.10
CA PHE A 103 16.19 -28.56 -18.72
C PHE A 103 16.81 -28.53 -20.12
N LEU A 104 18.00 -29.12 -20.28
CA LEU A 104 18.58 -29.44 -21.57
C LEU A 104 18.01 -30.80 -22.03
N LEU A 105 17.03 -30.76 -22.93
CA LEU A 105 16.75 -31.89 -23.81
C LEU A 105 17.19 -31.50 -25.21
N GLY A 106 18.26 -32.15 -25.65
CA GLY A 106 18.80 -32.01 -27.00
C GLY A 106 17.83 -32.53 -28.04
N SER A 107 17.89 -31.90 -29.20
CA SER A 107 17.50 -32.48 -30.47
C SER A 107 18.48 -31.91 -31.49
N ASN A 108 19.44 -32.76 -31.87
CA ASN A 108 20.29 -32.54 -33.02
C ASN A 108 19.39 -32.62 -34.25
N ASP A 109 19.39 -31.59 -35.08
CA ASP A 109 19.26 -31.76 -36.52
C ASP A 109 20.13 -30.68 -37.17
N GLU A 110 21.21 -31.17 -37.78
CA GLU A 110 22.04 -30.45 -38.73
C GLU A 110 21.18 -30.05 -39.94
N GLU A 111 21.14 -28.76 -40.24
CA GLU A 111 21.05 -28.35 -41.64
C GLU A 111 21.96 -27.14 -41.84
N GLN A 112 23.10 -27.41 -42.48
CA GLN A 112 23.94 -26.42 -43.12
C GLN A 112 23.12 -25.73 -44.22
N LEU A 113 23.20 -24.40 -44.31
CA LEU A 113 23.71 -23.69 -45.48
C LEU A 113 23.67 -22.16 -45.26
N ASN A 114 24.86 -21.57 -45.36
CA ASN A 114 25.21 -20.25 -45.89
C ASN A 114 24.15 -19.14 -45.89
N GLU A 115 24.47 -18.04 -45.20
CA GLU A 115 24.59 -16.73 -45.86
C GLU A 115 25.37 -15.77 -44.96
N ASP A 116 26.36 -15.11 -45.56
CA ASP A 116 27.25 -14.10 -44.99
C ASP A 116 26.46 -12.91 -44.43
N ASN A 117 25.96 -13.05 -43.20
CA ASN A 117 25.55 -11.91 -42.41
C ASN A 117 26.80 -11.40 -41.68
N ASP A 118 27.29 -10.25 -42.13
CA ASP A 118 28.09 -9.32 -41.34
C ASP A 118 27.31 -8.95 -40.06
N SER A 119 27.26 -9.89 -39.13
CA SER A 119 26.76 -9.68 -37.79
C SER A 119 27.76 -8.75 -37.14
N PHE A 120 27.48 -7.45 -37.26
CA PHE A 120 28.02 -6.41 -36.41
C PHE A 120 28.00 -6.95 -34.99
N PHE A 121 29.16 -7.40 -34.51
CA PHE A 121 29.35 -7.93 -33.17
C PHE A 121 29.00 -6.79 -32.21
N ALA A 122 27.73 -6.71 -31.82
CA ALA A 122 27.31 -5.79 -30.79
C ALA A 122 28.14 -6.17 -29.55
N PRO A 123 28.93 -5.24 -29.00
CA PRO A 123 29.81 -5.55 -27.90
C PRO A 123 28.98 -6.17 -26.77
N ALA A 124 29.44 -7.32 -26.28
CA ALA A 124 28.78 -8.04 -25.20
C ALA A 124 28.57 -7.09 -24.03
N ARG A 125 27.31 -6.78 -23.71
CA ARG A 125 26.97 -5.89 -22.60
C ARG A 125 27.36 -6.60 -21.30
N THR A 126 28.26 -6.01 -20.54
CA THR A 126 28.63 -6.52 -19.23
C THR A 126 27.50 -6.21 -18.24
N SER A 127 27.09 -7.21 -17.44
CA SER A 127 26.16 -6.98 -16.34
C SER A 127 26.85 -6.15 -15.26
N TYR A 128 26.16 -5.13 -14.78
CA TYR A 128 26.56 -4.31 -13.64
C TYR A 128 25.39 -4.14 -12.67
N LYS A 129 25.70 -3.82 -11.41
CA LYS A 129 24.71 -3.54 -10.37
C LYS A 129 24.25 -2.08 -10.47
N LEU A 130 22.95 -1.89 -10.61
CA LEU A 130 22.28 -0.59 -10.56
C LEU A 130 21.89 -0.28 -9.12
N LYS A 131 22.34 0.87 -8.59
CA LYS A 131 21.80 1.42 -7.34
C LYS A 131 20.71 2.42 -7.70
N VAL A 132 19.47 2.11 -7.33
CA VAL A 132 18.32 2.96 -7.59
C VAL A 132 17.86 3.53 -6.26
N VAL A 133 17.71 4.85 -6.18
CA VAL A 133 16.94 5.45 -5.09
C VAL A 133 15.53 5.73 -5.57
N LEU A 134 14.57 5.13 -4.88
CA LEU A 134 13.15 5.23 -5.18
C LEU A 134 12.48 6.17 -4.18
N LEU A 135 11.96 7.29 -4.68
CA LEU A 135 11.12 8.21 -3.93
C LEU A 135 9.68 7.73 -3.92
N LEU A 136 9.16 7.49 -2.73
CA LEU A 136 7.77 7.14 -2.46
C LEU A 136 7.06 8.32 -1.82
N MET A 137 5.82 8.56 -2.19
CA MET A 137 5.05 9.70 -1.69
C MET A 137 3.60 9.29 -1.43
N ASP A 138 3.05 9.78 -0.32
CA ASP A 138 1.63 9.81 -0.07
C ASP A 138 1.12 11.24 -0.32
N PRO A 139 0.49 11.50 -1.47
CA PRO A 139 0.04 12.84 -1.83
C PRO A 139 -1.00 13.43 -0.87
N ALA A 140 -1.76 12.58 -0.16
CA ALA A 140 -2.80 13.04 0.76
C ALA A 140 -2.19 13.62 2.05
N THR A 141 -1.19 12.93 2.59
CA THR A 141 -0.52 13.34 3.84
C THR A 141 0.73 14.17 3.60
N ARG A 142 1.20 14.27 2.35
CA ARG A 142 2.48 14.89 1.95
C ARG A 142 3.70 14.26 2.63
N ARG A 143 3.58 13.00 3.07
CA ARG A 143 4.71 12.21 3.57
C ARG A 143 5.45 11.58 2.40
N PHE A 144 6.75 11.43 2.56
CA PHE A 144 7.60 10.76 1.59
C PHE A 144 8.66 9.90 2.26
N GLU A 145 9.16 8.90 1.56
CA GLU A 145 10.23 8.02 1.99
C GLU A 145 11.16 7.75 0.79
N LEU A 146 12.46 7.62 1.05
CA LEU A 146 13.47 7.28 0.05
C LEU A 146 13.97 5.87 0.33
N LEU A 147 13.84 4.98 -0.65
CA LEU A 147 14.35 3.62 -0.57
C LEU A 147 15.57 3.46 -1.47
N GLN A 148 16.65 2.90 -0.94
CA GLN A 148 17.79 2.51 -1.74
C GLN A 148 17.71 1.02 -2.08
N LEU A 149 17.66 0.71 -3.38
CA LEU A 149 17.51 -0.64 -3.91
C LEU A 149 18.67 -0.97 -4.86
N GLU A 150 19.09 -2.24 -4.91
CA GLU A 150 20.14 -2.72 -5.80
C GLU A 150 19.60 -3.79 -6.77
N PHE A 151 19.91 -3.62 -8.06
CA PHE A 151 19.38 -4.45 -9.14
C PHE A 151 20.46 -4.89 -10.14
N ASP A 152 20.26 -6.03 -10.81
CA ASP A 152 21.08 -6.45 -11.97
C ASP A 152 20.55 -5.75 -13.23
N SER A 153 21.39 -4.92 -13.86
CA SER A 153 21.06 -4.15 -15.06
C SER A 153 20.48 -4.96 -16.22
N MET A 154 20.84 -6.23 -16.37
CA MET A 154 20.36 -7.04 -17.50
C MET A 154 19.02 -7.73 -17.24
N LYS A 155 18.63 -7.86 -15.97
CA LYS A 155 17.47 -8.68 -15.57
C LYS A 155 16.34 -7.85 -14.99
N ALA A 156 16.67 -6.77 -14.29
CA ALA A 156 15.70 -6.03 -13.52
C ALA A 156 14.72 -5.25 -14.41
N ILE A 157 13.44 -5.48 -14.18
CA ILE A 157 12.34 -4.77 -14.80
C ILE A 157 11.59 -3.92 -13.78
N VAL A 158 10.77 -2.98 -14.25
CA VAL A 158 9.98 -2.08 -13.40
C VAL A 158 9.08 -2.84 -12.41
N SER A 159 8.50 -3.98 -12.81
CA SER A 159 7.68 -4.78 -11.88
C SER A 159 8.46 -5.30 -10.68
N ASP A 160 9.75 -5.58 -10.84
CA ASP A 160 10.60 -6.06 -9.74
C ASP A 160 10.77 -4.95 -8.70
N VAL A 161 10.94 -3.71 -9.16
CA VAL A 161 11.01 -2.52 -8.29
C VAL A 161 9.70 -2.36 -7.51
N LEU A 162 8.56 -2.41 -8.20
CA LEU A 162 7.26 -2.23 -7.56
C LEU A 162 6.94 -3.34 -6.54
N ALA A 163 7.36 -4.58 -6.84
CA ALA A 163 7.19 -5.70 -5.93
C ALA A 163 8.04 -5.60 -4.65
N GLN A 164 9.16 -4.87 -4.69
CA GLN A 164 10.01 -4.63 -3.52
C GLN A 164 9.46 -3.56 -2.57
N ILE A 165 8.68 -2.59 -3.07
CA ILE A 165 8.12 -1.50 -2.26
C ILE A 165 7.44 -2.03 -0.96
N PRO A 166 6.44 -2.92 -1.00
CA PRO A 166 5.77 -3.35 0.22
C PRO A 166 6.67 -4.12 1.21
N LEU A 167 7.83 -4.60 0.76
CA LEU A 167 8.80 -5.34 1.57
C LEU A 167 9.81 -4.42 2.25
N SER A 168 10.18 -3.31 1.59
CA SER A 168 11.25 -2.42 2.03
C SER A 168 10.76 -1.14 2.71
N VAL A 169 9.51 -0.74 2.48
CA VAL A 169 8.94 0.47 3.08
C VAL A 169 8.77 0.35 4.59
N THR A 170 9.24 1.36 5.32
CA THR A 170 9.05 1.48 6.76
C THR A 170 7.70 2.09 7.11
N GLU A 171 7.22 3.08 6.35
CA GLU A 171 5.97 3.78 6.64
C GLU A 171 4.72 2.97 6.26
N LYS A 172 3.78 2.83 7.20
CA LYS A 172 2.60 1.96 7.01
C LYS A 172 1.70 2.43 5.86
N SER A 173 1.46 3.74 5.73
CA SER A 173 0.60 4.27 4.66
C SER A 173 1.20 4.00 3.28
N LEU A 174 2.51 4.21 3.12
CA LEU A 174 3.25 3.95 1.88
C LEU A 174 3.30 2.46 1.54
N ARG A 175 3.30 1.57 2.53
CA ARG A 175 3.33 0.11 2.35
C ARG A 175 2.03 -0.45 1.76
N PHE A 176 0.89 0.09 2.19
CA PHE A 176 -0.43 -0.34 1.70
C PHE A 176 -0.88 0.40 0.43
N GLN A 177 -0.11 1.40 0.01
CA GLN A 177 -0.38 2.17 -1.19
C GLN A 177 -0.12 1.32 -2.45
N VAL A 178 -1.01 1.43 -3.42
CA VAL A 178 -0.87 0.76 -4.72
C VAL A 178 -0.11 1.69 -5.66
N TYR A 179 0.96 1.19 -6.26
CA TYR A 179 1.76 1.91 -7.24
C TYR A 179 1.57 1.31 -8.63
N THR A 180 1.31 2.15 -9.63
CA THR A 180 0.98 1.72 -11.00
C THR A 180 2.19 1.70 -11.94
N GLY A 181 3.25 2.42 -11.59
CA GLY A 181 4.44 2.57 -12.41
C GLY A 181 5.53 3.35 -11.70
N ILE A 182 6.58 3.67 -12.42
CA ILE A 182 7.64 4.56 -11.96
C ILE A 182 7.89 5.65 -13.00
N VAL A 183 8.38 6.80 -12.57
CA VAL A 183 8.72 7.93 -13.42
C VAL A 183 10.10 8.43 -13.02
N GLY A 184 10.97 8.70 -14.00
CA GLY A 184 12.21 9.41 -13.73
C GLY A 184 12.08 10.89 -14.04
N GLN A 185 13.22 11.60 -14.04
CA GLN A 185 13.29 13.05 -14.16
C GLN A 185 12.57 13.62 -15.41
N SER A 186 12.57 12.87 -16.53
CA SER A 186 11.89 13.31 -17.76
C SER A 186 10.36 13.40 -17.67
N GLY A 187 9.75 12.95 -16.57
CA GLY A 187 8.29 12.85 -16.44
C GLY A 187 7.67 11.74 -17.29
N LYS A 188 8.49 10.94 -18.00
CA LYS A 188 8.05 9.81 -18.80
C LYS A 188 7.78 8.59 -17.91
N GLU A 189 6.54 8.10 -17.96
CA GLU A 189 6.13 6.88 -17.28
C GLU A 189 6.85 5.65 -17.84
N LEU A 190 7.29 4.78 -16.92
CA LEU A 190 7.85 3.47 -17.22
C LEU A 190 6.85 2.39 -16.80
N THR A 191 6.49 1.55 -17.77
CA THR A 191 5.54 0.45 -17.59
C THR A 191 6.23 -0.77 -16.98
N SER A 192 5.48 -1.62 -16.29
CA SER A 192 5.97 -2.78 -15.52
C SER A 192 6.92 -3.74 -16.27
N SER A 193 6.81 -3.85 -17.59
CA SER A 193 7.60 -4.78 -18.42
C SER A 193 8.92 -4.20 -18.96
N GLN A 194 9.23 -2.93 -18.69
CA GLN A 194 10.44 -2.29 -19.22
C GLN A 194 11.67 -2.63 -18.37
N LEU A 195 12.82 -2.84 -19.02
CA LEU A 195 14.11 -3.03 -18.37
C LEU A 195 14.63 -1.72 -17.77
N LEU A 196 15.13 -1.77 -16.55
CA LEU A 196 15.69 -0.59 -15.86
C LEU A 196 16.93 -0.04 -16.56
N SER A 197 17.79 -0.89 -17.13
CA SER A 197 18.99 -0.44 -17.85
C SER A 197 18.71 0.32 -19.14
N GLY A 198 17.50 0.22 -19.69
CA GLY A 198 17.07 1.06 -20.81
C GLY A 198 16.83 2.52 -20.39
N PHE A 199 16.73 2.77 -19.09
CA PHE A 199 16.37 4.06 -18.53
C PHE A 199 17.48 4.63 -17.63
N CYS A 200 17.92 3.87 -16.63
CA CYS A 200 18.96 4.28 -15.70
C CYS A 200 20.33 4.14 -16.37
N LYS A 201 21.05 5.24 -16.56
CA LYS A 201 22.43 5.25 -17.09
C LYS A 201 23.47 5.11 -15.97
N GLY A 202 23.20 4.25 -14.99
CA GLY A 202 23.97 4.13 -13.76
C GLY A 202 23.08 4.27 -12.53
N ASN A 203 23.60 4.91 -11.49
CA ASN A 203 22.82 5.18 -10.29
C ASN A 203 21.86 6.34 -10.56
N ASP A 204 20.57 6.13 -10.29
CA ASP A 204 19.53 7.08 -10.67
C ASP A 204 18.44 7.18 -9.59
N ILE A 205 17.68 8.27 -9.65
CA ILE A 205 16.55 8.55 -8.77
C ILE A 205 15.26 8.36 -9.56
N LEU A 206 14.43 7.44 -9.09
CA LEU A 206 13.12 7.13 -9.65
C LEU A 206 12.03 7.52 -8.66
N VAL A 207 10.84 7.81 -9.16
CA VAL A 207 9.67 8.17 -8.34
C VAL A 207 8.58 7.15 -8.61
N ALA A 208 8.04 6.53 -7.57
CA ALA A 208 6.90 5.64 -7.74
C ALA A 208 5.61 6.44 -8.01
N ILE A 209 4.78 5.96 -8.93
CA ILE A 209 3.52 6.60 -9.30
C ILE A 209 2.40 5.98 -8.48
N PRO A 210 1.81 6.70 -7.50
CA PRO A 210 0.72 6.17 -6.72
C PRO A 210 -0.56 6.09 -7.55
N GLN A 211 -1.42 5.13 -7.22
CA GLN A 211 -2.69 4.94 -7.91
C GLN A 211 -3.52 6.24 -7.90
N GLY A 212 -3.99 6.64 -9.07
CA GLY A 212 -4.78 7.86 -9.25
C GLY A 212 -3.95 9.11 -9.59
N TYR A 213 -2.63 9.01 -9.65
CA TYR A 213 -1.74 10.10 -10.06
C TYR A 213 -1.14 9.85 -11.44
N SER A 214 -0.94 10.92 -12.19
CA SER A 214 -0.20 10.86 -13.46
C SER A 214 1.31 10.91 -13.21
N ALA A 215 2.11 10.36 -14.13
CA ALA A 215 3.56 10.44 -14.08
C ALA A 215 4.07 11.89 -14.00
N SER A 216 3.43 12.81 -14.72
CA SER A 216 3.77 14.24 -14.70
C SER A 216 3.48 14.89 -13.34
N ASP A 217 2.35 14.55 -12.71
CA ASP A 217 2.02 15.06 -11.38
C ASP A 217 3.00 14.52 -10.33
N SER A 218 3.33 13.23 -10.38
CA SER A 218 4.32 12.61 -9.48
C SER A 218 5.70 13.24 -9.63
N ALA A 219 6.18 13.46 -10.86
CA ALA A 219 7.44 14.16 -11.10
C ALA A 219 7.41 15.60 -10.56
N ARG A 220 6.29 16.33 -10.76
CA ARG A 220 6.12 17.69 -10.23
C ARG A 220 6.15 17.73 -8.70
N LEU A 221 5.57 16.73 -8.04
CA LEU A 221 5.60 16.60 -6.58
C LEU A 221 6.99 16.23 -6.05
N ALA A 222 7.79 15.50 -6.83
CA ALA A 222 9.14 15.12 -6.48
C ALA A 222 10.14 16.28 -6.54
N HIS A 223 9.99 17.21 -7.49
CA HIS A 223 10.91 18.36 -7.66
C HIS A 223 11.23 19.14 -6.38
N PRO A 224 10.25 19.59 -5.57
CA PRO A 224 10.56 20.33 -4.34
C PRO A 224 11.28 19.47 -3.29
N ILE A 225 11.10 18.15 -3.28
CA ILE A 225 11.75 17.23 -2.35
C ILE A 225 13.20 16.99 -2.78
N LEU A 226 13.40 16.64 -4.06
CA LEU A 226 14.72 16.33 -4.61
C LEU A 226 15.57 17.58 -4.85
N GLY A 227 14.96 18.76 -4.90
CA GLY A 227 15.65 20.05 -4.94
C GLY A 227 16.06 20.60 -3.56
N ASP A 228 15.72 19.93 -2.46
CA ASP A 228 16.13 20.32 -1.13
C ASP A 228 17.63 20.03 -0.91
N SER A 229 18.37 21.00 -0.39
CA SER A 229 19.83 20.88 -0.23
C SER A 229 20.28 19.82 0.80
N ARG A 230 19.40 19.39 1.71
CA ARG A 230 19.70 18.30 2.65
C ARG A 230 19.53 16.95 1.95
N VAL A 231 18.44 16.77 1.22
CA VAL A 231 18.18 15.57 0.43
C VAL A 231 19.26 15.41 -0.65
N ASP A 232 19.61 16.49 -1.33
CA ASP A 232 20.70 16.56 -2.31
C ASP A 232 22.03 16.04 -1.74
N ARG A 233 22.45 16.59 -0.58
CA ARG A 233 23.69 16.16 0.09
C ARG A 233 23.67 14.68 0.48
N MET A 234 22.52 14.19 0.96
CA MET A 234 22.35 12.78 1.32
C MET A 234 22.50 11.87 0.10
N LEU A 235 21.89 12.22 -1.03
CA LEU A 235 21.96 11.42 -2.26
C LEU A 235 23.36 11.45 -2.89
N VAL A 236 24.02 12.61 -2.87
CA VAL A 236 25.41 12.75 -3.33
C VAL A 236 26.35 11.92 -2.46
N ALA A 237 26.16 11.89 -1.14
CA ALA A 237 26.93 11.04 -0.23
C ALA A 237 26.77 9.54 -0.55
N SER A 238 25.60 9.14 -1.06
CA SER A 238 25.33 7.77 -1.54
C SER A 238 25.84 7.49 -2.96
N GLY A 239 26.51 8.46 -3.61
CA GLY A 239 27.04 8.31 -4.97
C GLY A 239 25.97 8.37 -6.05
N ILE A 240 24.93 9.17 -5.85
CA ILE A 240 23.81 9.35 -6.78
C ILE A 240 23.79 10.79 -7.27
N ASP A 241 23.67 10.97 -8.59
CA ASP A 241 23.63 12.28 -9.23
C ASP A 241 22.21 12.86 -9.20
N THR A 242 22.05 13.98 -8.48
CA THR A 242 20.80 14.73 -8.31
C THR A 242 20.67 15.91 -9.27
N ASN A 243 21.75 16.30 -9.96
CA ASN A 243 21.77 17.44 -10.88
C ASN A 243 20.61 17.45 -11.88
N PRO A 244 20.18 16.30 -12.44
CA PRO A 244 19.06 16.31 -13.36
C PRO A 244 17.79 16.90 -12.74
N TRP A 245 17.47 16.58 -11.48
CA TRP A 245 16.26 17.08 -10.82
C TRP A 245 16.33 18.57 -10.44
N CYS A 246 17.55 19.11 -10.23
CA CYS A 246 17.77 20.48 -9.78
C CYS A 246 17.71 21.55 -10.90
N ASP A 247 18.03 21.18 -12.15
CA ASP A 247 18.19 22.15 -13.25
C ASP A 247 16.87 22.72 -13.77
N GLU A 248 15.77 21.98 -13.68
CA GLU A 248 14.46 22.48 -14.10
C GLU A 248 13.90 23.54 -13.15
N ALA A 249 14.11 23.35 -11.84
CA ALA A 249 13.66 24.30 -10.82
C ALA A 249 14.31 25.69 -11.01
N LYS A 250 15.56 25.73 -11.47
CA LYS A 250 16.27 26.99 -11.77
C LYS A 250 15.75 27.66 -13.04
N LYS A 251 15.31 26.90 -14.04
CA LYS A 251 14.75 27.46 -15.30
C LYS A 251 13.39 28.11 -15.07
N GLN A 252 12.51 27.53 -14.24
CA GLN A 252 11.21 28.13 -13.93
C GLN A 252 11.35 29.47 -13.19
N LYS A 253 12.24 29.58 -12.19
CA LYS A 253 12.45 30.84 -11.45
C LYS A 253 12.98 31.98 -12.32
N LYS A 254 13.63 31.69 -13.45
CA LYS A 254 14.18 32.72 -14.36
C LYS A 254 13.14 33.26 -15.36
N GLY A 255 12.01 32.57 -15.56
CA GLY A 255 10.96 32.96 -16.50
C GLY A 255 10.01 34.05 -15.98
N ASP A 256 9.66 34.01 -14.70
CA ASP A 256 8.58 34.87 -14.17
C ASP A 256 9.03 36.30 -13.86
N ASN A 257 10.33 36.55 -13.74
CA ASN A 257 10.85 37.89 -13.42
C ASN A 257 11.11 38.78 -14.65
N LYS A 258 10.79 38.32 -15.87
CA LYS A 258 11.07 39.09 -17.11
C LYS A 258 9.87 39.83 -17.72
N SER A 259 8.66 39.73 -17.14
CA SER A 259 7.45 40.37 -17.70
C SER A 259 6.81 41.45 -16.83
N ARG A 260 7.56 42.07 -15.91
CA ARG A 260 7.09 43.25 -15.16
C ARG A 260 8.10 44.39 -15.26
N LYS A 261 8.30 44.89 -16.49
CA LYS A 261 8.90 46.20 -16.73
C LYS A 261 7.75 47.15 -17.06
N ASP A 262 7.79 48.33 -16.45
CA ASP A 262 6.99 49.52 -16.73
C ASP A 262 5.75 49.74 -15.83
N VAL A 263 6.00 50.03 -14.55
CA VAL A 263 5.28 51.11 -13.84
C VAL A 263 6.33 51.94 -13.08
N PRO A 264 6.49 53.25 -13.40
CA PRO A 264 7.35 54.13 -12.64
C PRO A 264 6.57 54.66 -11.42
N THR A 265 7.09 54.43 -10.23
CA THR A 265 6.65 55.14 -9.02
C THR A 265 7.88 55.70 -8.33
N ASP A 266 8.00 57.00 -8.45
CA ASP A 266 8.98 57.85 -7.76
C ASP A 266 8.72 57.94 -6.25
N ALA A 267 9.77 58.38 -5.57
CA ALA A 267 9.81 59.07 -4.28
C ALA A 267 9.88 58.21 -3.00
N ALA A 268 11.14 58.00 -2.61
CA ALA A 268 11.76 58.46 -1.35
C ALA A 268 11.03 58.21 -0.02
N THR A 269 11.72 57.51 0.92
CA THR A 269 12.01 58.00 2.28
C THR A 269 13.05 57.07 2.95
N ALA A 270 13.95 57.69 3.72
CA ALA A 270 15.19 57.17 4.27
C ALA A 270 15.04 56.25 5.51
N ALA A 271 16.01 55.34 5.66
CA ALA A 271 16.79 54.90 6.86
C ALA A 271 16.13 54.91 8.28
N PRO A 272 16.45 53.96 9.21
CA PRO A 272 17.84 53.62 9.55
C PRO A 272 18.18 52.16 9.92
N SER A 273 19.50 51.94 9.88
CA SER A 273 20.27 50.78 10.33
C SER A 273 20.22 50.62 11.86
N ILE A 274 19.86 49.42 12.33
CA ILE A 274 20.02 49.00 13.73
C ILE A 274 21.09 47.90 13.76
N LYS A 275 22.26 48.27 14.30
CA LYS A 275 23.29 47.33 14.74
C LYS A 275 22.87 46.80 16.11
N SER A 276 22.73 45.48 16.26
CA SER A 276 22.66 44.83 17.57
C SER A 276 23.95 44.04 17.81
N HIS A 277 24.82 44.64 18.63
CA HIS A 277 25.83 43.95 19.43
C HIS A 277 25.11 43.08 20.47
N SER A 278 25.56 41.84 20.64
CA SER A 278 25.42 41.13 21.90
C SER A 278 26.64 40.23 22.08
N ASP A 279 27.68 40.84 22.63
CA ASP A 279 28.73 40.15 23.37
C ASP A 279 28.09 39.58 24.63
N PHE A 280 28.10 38.26 24.79
CA PHE A 280 27.77 37.61 26.07
C PHE A 280 28.96 36.76 26.48
N ALA A 281 29.59 37.21 27.57
CA ALA A 281 30.77 36.64 28.18
C ALA A 281 30.48 35.23 28.73
N GLU A 282 31.35 34.30 28.33
CA GLU A 282 32.20 33.52 29.24
C GLU A 282 31.77 33.48 30.71
N ASP A 283 31.27 32.32 31.14
CA ASP A 283 31.52 31.81 32.48
C ASP A 283 31.79 30.30 32.39
N THR A 284 33.08 29.99 32.39
CA THR A 284 33.70 28.68 32.41
C THR A 284 33.74 28.17 33.86
N ALA A 285 32.71 27.45 34.27
CA ALA A 285 32.77 26.61 35.47
C ALA A 285 33.16 25.18 35.07
N THR A 286 34.47 24.91 35.20
CA THR A 286 35.04 23.55 35.25
C THR A 286 34.60 22.87 36.54
N GLU A 287 33.64 21.94 36.44
CA GLU A 287 33.39 20.92 37.47
C GLU A 287 33.79 19.53 36.94
N ASP A 288 34.88 19.01 37.49
CA ASP A 288 35.34 17.63 37.40
C ASP A 288 34.24 16.66 37.83
N SER A 289 33.67 15.92 36.88
CA SER A 289 32.81 14.77 37.15
C SER A 289 33.00 13.68 36.07
N ASP A 290 34.26 13.33 35.85
CA ASP A 290 34.68 12.14 35.09
C ASP A 290 34.67 10.92 36.01
N ALA A 291 33.61 10.10 35.98
CA ALA A 291 33.67 8.67 36.37
C ALA A 291 32.37 7.86 36.21
N THR A 292 31.21 8.41 35.79
CA THR A 292 29.95 7.62 35.80
C THR A 292 29.08 7.68 34.54
N LYS A 293 29.51 8.34 33.46
CA LYS A 293 28.67 8.54 32.25
C LYS A 293 28.61 7.35 31.28
N GLU A 294 29.47 6.34 31.40
CA GLU A 294 29.47 5.19 30.46
C GLU A 294 28.41 4.11 30.76
N SER A 295 27.80 4.10 31.95
CA SER A 295 26.81 3.05 32.31
C SER A 295 25.38 3.35 31.81
N LEU A 296 25.02 4.63 31.68
CA LEU A 296 23.66 5.03 31.32
C LEU A 296 23.39 4.88 29.81
N ALA A 297 24.35 5.23 28.95
CA ALA A 297 24.18 5.15 27.50
C ALA A 297 23.93 3.72 27.00
N SER A 298 24.52 2.70 27.66
CA SER A 298 24.31 1.28 27.32
C SER A 298 22.90 0.77 27.68
N SER A 299 22.27 1.37 28.70
CA SER A 299 20.97 0.92 29.20
C SER A 299 19.80 1.48 28.38
N PHE A 300 19.91 2.69 27.86
CA PHE A 300 18.85 3.30 27.04
C PHE A 300 18.61 2.54 25.73
N GLY A 301 19.66 2.08 25.05
CA GLY A 301 19.52 1.31 23.81
C GLY A 301 18.72 0.01 23.99
N LYS A 302 18.91 -0.69 25.12
CA LYS A 302 18.17 -1.93 25.42
C LYS A 302 16.69 -1.67 25.68
N ILE A 303 16.36 -0.57 26.37
CA ILE A 303 14.97 -0.20 26.66
C ILE A 303 14.22 0.14 25.37
N VAL A 304 14.84 0.93 24.48
CA VAL A 304 14.23 1.29 23.19
C VAL A 304 13.99 0.05 22.32
N LEU A 305 14.96 -0.87 22.25
CA LEU A 305 14.81 -2.12 21.52
C LEU A 305 13.65 -2.97 22.08
N TRP A 306 13.57 -3.13 23.40
CA TRP A 306 12.49 -3.87 24.06
C TRP A 306 11.11 -3.26 23.80
N MET A 307 11.01 -1.93 23.89
CA MET A 307 9.76 -1.21 23.58
C MET A 307 9.35 -1.41 22.11
N GLY A 308 10.32 -1.42 21.18
CA GLY A 308 10.07 -1.74 19.77
C GLY A 308 9.51 -3.15 19.58
N VAL A 309 10.11 -4.16 20.22
CA VAL A 309 9.63 -5.55 20.16
C VAL A 309 8.22 -5.68 20.74
N VAL A 310 7.95 -5.05 21.89
CA VAL A 310 6.62 -5.05 22.52
C VAL A 310 5.59 -4.38 21.61
N ALA A 311 5.92 -3.27 20.96
CA ALA A 311 5.03 -2.59 20.01
C ALA A 311 4.69 -3.46 18.79
N VAL A 312 5.68 -4.19 18.25
CA VAL A 312 5.47 -5.13 17.14
C VAL A 312 4.59 -6.30 17.57
N LEU A 313 4.83 -6.88 18.74
CA LEU A 313 4.01 -7.96 19.28
C LEU A 313 2.58 -7.52 19.57
N ALA A 314 2.39 -6.30 20.11
CA ALA A 314 1.07 -5.72 20.33
C ALA A 314 0.32 -5.50 19.00
N ALA A 315 1.00 -4.98 17.98
CA ALA A 315 0.41 -4.81 16.65
C ALA A 315 0.03 -6.16 16.01
N LEU A 316 0.88 -7.18 16.15
CA LEU A 316 0.60 -8.52 15.64
C LEU A 316 -0.53 -9.21 16.42
N HIS A 317 -0.60 -8.99 17.73
CA HIS A 317 -1.70 -9.45 18.57
C HIS A 317 -3.03 -8.85 18.10
N VAL A 318 -3.10 -7.53 17.93
CA VAL A 318 -4.30 -6.84 17.41
C VAL A 318 -4.66 -7.36 16.01
N TYR A 319 -3.68 -7.54 15.12
CA TYR A 319 -3.94 -8.05 13.78
C TYR A 319 -4.58 -9.45 13.78
N MET A 320 -4.12 -10.35 14.66
CA MET A 320 -4.66 -11.71 14.75
C MET A 320 -6.04 -11.79 15.43
N SER A 321 -6.32 -10.90 16.40
CA SER A 321 -7.57 -10.89 17.16
C SER A 321 -8.68 -10.05 16.55
N THR A 322 -8.37 -9.16 15.61
CA THR A 322 -9.37 -8.31 14.97
C THR A 322 -10.36 -9.17 14.16
N PRO A 323 -11.67 -9.06 14.41
CA PRO A 323 -12.67 -9.79 13.65
C PRO A 323 -12.74 -9.27 12.22
N LEU A 324 -13.08 -10.16 11.28
CA LEU A 324 -13.12 -9.87 9.85
C LEU A 324 -14.20 -8.86 9.52
N THR A 325 -13.78 -7.76 8.92
CA THR A 325 -14.64 -6.67 8.46
C THR A 325 -15.00 -6.82 6.99
N ARG A 326 -16.04 -6.11 6.55
CA ARG A 326 -16.45 -6.06 5.14
C ARG A 326 -15.33 -5.46 4.27
N GLY A 327 -15.12 -6.03 3.11
CA GLY A 327 -14.03 -5.70 2.18
C GLY A 327 -12.70 -6.40 2.51
N GLN A 328 -12.58 -7.08 3.66
CA GLN A 328 -11.34 -7.74 4.05
C GLN A 328 -11.15 -9.08 3.34
N VAL A 329 -9.91 -9.33 2.91
CA VAL A 329 -9.47 -10.58 2.30
C VAL A 329 -8.42 -11.24 3.20
N VAL A 330 -8.65 -12.50 3.55
CA VAL A 330 -7.73 -13.34 4.30
C VAL A 330 -7.09 -14.33 3.32
N PRO A 331 -5.78 -14.23 3.04
CA PRO A 331 -5.14 -15.08 2.06
C PRO A 331 -5.07 -16.54 2.53
N PRO A 332 -4.91 -17.51 1.61
CA PRO A 332 -4.62 -18.89 1.98
C PRO A 332 -3.32 -18.99 2.78
N GLY A 333 -3.31 -19.89 3.76
CA GLY A 333 -2.22 -20.06 4.72
C GLY A 333 -2.28 -19.11 5.92
N ALA A 334 -3.18 -18.12 5.94
CA ALA A 334 -3.34 -17.23 7.07
C ALA A 334 -4.07 -17.91 8.24
N TRP A 335 -3.69 -17.48 9.44
CA TRP A 335 -4.26 -17.91 10.71
C TRP A 335 -4.73 -16.70 11.50
N LEU A 336 -5.95 -16.76 12.02
CA LEU A 336 -6.49 -15.78 12.96
C LEU A 336 -6.76 -16.48 14.29
N SER A 337 -6.59 -15.75 15.39
CA SER A 337 -6.74 -16.25 16.75
C SER A 337 -7.60 -15.29 17.55
N TYR A 338 -8.66 -15.78 18.18
CA TYR A 338 -9.58 -14.94 18.95
C TYR A 338 -8.84 -14.14 20.04
N CYS A 339 -7.90 -14.78 20.75
CA CYS A 339 -7.11 -14.14 21.81
C CYS A 339 -5.74 -13.63 21.31
N GLY A 340 -5.53 -13.53 19.99
CA GLY A 340 -4.26 -13.08 19.41
C GLY A 340 -3.08 -14.03 19.69
N LEU A 341 -1.87 -13.46 19.86
CA LEU A 341 -0.62 -14.20 20.08
C LEU A 341 -0.44 -14.76 21.49
N LEU A 342 -0.95 -14.03 22.48
CA LEU A 342 -0.69 -14.28 23.89
C LEU A 342 -2.02 -14.21 24.60
N PRO A 343 -2.54 -15.34 25.13
CA PRO A 343 -3.70 -15.34 25.99
C PRO A 343 -3.29 -14.76 27.34
N PHE A 344 -3.11 -13.45 27.40
CA PHE A 344 -2.83 -12.74 28.65
C PHE A 344 -4.04 -12.79 29.60
N ASP A 345 -5.23 -12.96 29.04
CA ASP A 345 -6.45 -13.14 29.78
C ASP A 345 -6.69 -14.66 29.98
N PRO A 346 -6.62 -15.18 31.22
CA PRO A 346 -6.89 -16.58 31.51
C PRO A 346 -8.35 -16.98 31.22
N GLU A 347 -9.25 -16.01 31.06
CA GLU A 347 -10.66 -16.25 30.71
C GLU A 347 -10.89 -16.30 29.20
N CYS A 348 -9.87 -16.01 28.38
CA CYS A 348 -10.02 -16.01 26.93
C CYS A 348 -9.94 -17.44 26.36
N GLU A 349 -11.10 -18.00 26.01
CA GLU A 349 -11.20 -19.26 25.28
C GLU A 349 -10.67 -19.09 23.84
N ASN A 350 -9.45 -19.57 23.60
CA ASN A 350 -8.81 -19.48 22.29
C ASN A 350 -9.67 -20.15 21.21
N ALA A 351 -9.95 -19.45 20.12
CA ALA A 351 -10.51 -20.03 18.90
C ALA A 351 -9.61 -19.67 17.73
N TYR A 352 -9.49 -20.55 16.74
CA TYR A 352 -8.56 -20.37 15.62
C TYR A 352 -9.30 -20.49 14.29
N LEU A 353 -8.97 -19.61 13.34
CA LEU A 353 -9.46 -19.69 11.98
C LEU A 353 -8.28 -20.02 11.06
N ASN A 354 -8.41 -21.10 10.30
CA ASN A 354 -7.44 -21.50 9.29
C ASN A 354 -8.08 -21.40 7.90
N VAL A 355 -7.47 -20.62 7.01
CA VAL A 355 -7.81 -20.59 5.58
C VAL A 355 -6.77 -21.40 4.83
N ASN A 356 -7.12 -22.59 4.36
CA ASN A 356 -6.14 -23.48 3.72
C ASN A 356 -5.99 -23.20 2.21
N PHE A 357 -4.97 -23.77 1.59
CA PHE A 357 -4.71 -23.66 0.14
C PHE A 357 -5.70 -24.47 -0.72
N GLU A 358 -6.48 -25.35 -0.13
CA GLU A 358 -7.51 -26.16 -0.80
C GLU A 358 -8.88 -25.45 -0.87
N GLY A 359 -8.95 -24.17 -0.48
CA GLY A 359 -10.20 -23.41 -0.47
C GLY A 359 -11.17 -23.83 0.63
N LYS A 360 -10.69 -24.45 1.72
CA LYS A 360 -11.45 -24.70 2.94
C LYS A 360 -11.08 -23.68 4.01
N VAL A 361 -12.11 -23.28 4.75
CA VAL A 361 -11.97 -22.42 5.93
C VAL A 361 -12.50 -23.20 7.12
N ILE A 362 -11.63 -23.43 8.09
CA ILE A 362 -11.93 -24.25 9.27
C ILE A 362 -11.76 -23.37 10.50
N ALA A 363 -12.80 -23.32 11.32
CA ALA A 363 -12.70 -22.72 12.65
C ALA A 363 -12.57 -23.82 13.70
N TYR A 364 -11.65 -23.62 14.63
CA TYR A 364 -11.37 -24.51 15.75
C TYR A 364 -11.75 -23.82 17.06
N ASN A 365 -12.28 -24.59 18.01
CA ASN A 365 -12.50 -24.12 19.38
C ASN A 365 -11.20 -24.20 20.23
N SER A 366 -11.31 -23.93 21.53
CA SER A 366 -10.20 -23.97 22.50
C SER A 366 -9.60 -25.34 22.70
N ASN A 367 -10.40 -26.39 22.48
CA ASN A 367 -9.96 -27.79 22.52
C ASN A 367 -9.32 -28.26 21.21
N ARG A 368 -9.22 -27.38 20.20
CA ARG A 368 -8.77 -27.68 18.82
C ARG A 368 -9.70 -28.62 18.05
N ASP A 369 -10.94 -28.76 18.49
CA ASP A 369 -11.98 -29.45 17.73
C ASP A 369 -12.53 -28.51 16.66
N VAL A 370 -13.01 -29.09 15.55
CA VAL A 370 -13.63 -28.32 14.47
C VAL A 370 -14.98 -27.76 14.94
N ALA A 371 -15.03 -26.45 15.15
CA ALA A 371 -16.25 -25.72 15.49
C ALA A 371 -17.17 -25.62 14.26
N TRP A 372 -16.60 -25.32 13.10
CA TRP A 372 -17.30 -25.33 11.82
C TRP A 372 -16.34 -25.34 10.62
N GLU A 373 -16.86 -25.72 9.47
CA GLU A 373 -16.12 -25.78 8.20
C GLU A 373 -16.94 -25.17 7.06
N MET A 374 -16.27 -24.36 6.23
CA MET A 374 -16.75 -23.87 4.94
C MET A 374 -15.84 -24.36 3.82
N GLN A 375 -16.43 -24.72 2.68
CA GLN A 375 -15.67 -25.16 1.50
C GLN A 375 -16.04 -24.31 0.28
N GLY A 376 -15.04 -23.63 -0.27
CA GLY A 376 -15.11 -22.79 -1.46
C GLY A 376 -14.52 -23.47 -2.69
N ASP A 377 -13.80 -22.68 -3.47
CA ASP A 377 -13.04 -23.13 -4.64
C ASP A 377 -11.55 -22.82 -4.46
N VAL A 378 -10.71 -23.36 -5.34
CA VAL A 378 -9.29 -23.02 -5.40
C VAL A 378 -9.07 -22.14 -6.63
N CYS A 379 -8.55 -20.94 -6.42
CA CYS A 379 -8.23 -20.05 -7.53
C CYS A 379 -7.09 -20.63 -8.37
N ALA A 380 -7.40 -21.04 -9.61
CA ALA A 380 -6.38 -21.28 -10.61
C ALA A 380 -5.62 -19.97 -10.88
N ALA A 381 -4.29 -20.06 -10.98
CA ALA A 381 -3.39 -18.89 -11.02
C ALA A 381 -3.66 -17.90 -12.18
N GLN A 382 -4.50 -18.27 -13.16
CA GLN A 382 -4.71 -17.53 -14.41
C GLN A 382 -6.09 -16.85 -14.54
N VAL A 383 -7.01 -17.01 -13.58
CA VAL A 383 -8.34 -16.39 -13.68
C VAL A 383 -8.34 -15.06 -12.92
N GLY A 384 -8.23 -13.94 -13.65
CA GLY A 384 -8.08 -12.59 -13.10
C GLY A 384 -9.19 -12.09 -12.17
N SER A 385 -10.33 -12.80 -12.07
CA SER A 385 -11.42 -12.46 -11.15
C SER A 385 -11.45 -13.30 -9.86
N CYS A 386 -10.48 -14.19 -9.65
CA CYS A 386 -10.48 -15.11 -8.53
C CYS A 386 -9.70 -14.54 -7.34
N VAL A 387 -10.41 -14.21 -6.26
CA VAL A 387 -9.80 -13.76 -5.00
C VAL A 387 -9.22 -14.96 -4.27
N ARG A 388 -7.89 -15.01 -4.14
CA ARG A 388 -7.19 -16.07 -3.40
C ARG A 388 -7.46 -15.88 -1.91
N GLY A 389 -8.27 -16.78 -1.33
CA GLY A 389 -8.54 -16.81 0.12
C GLY A 389 -10.00 -16.62 0.48
N LEU A 390 -10.24 -16.18 1.71
CA LEU A 390 -11.56 -15.87 2.28
C LEU A 390 -11.82 -14.35 2.14
N GLU A 391 -12.92 -13.98 1.50
CA GLU A 391 -13.34 -12.60 1.30
C GLU A 391 -14.73 -12.39 1.92
N LEU A 392 -14.88 -11.39 2.79
CA LEU A 392 -16.19 -10.91 3.25
C LEU A 392 -16.54 -9.63 2.49
N ARG A 393 -17.49 -9.70 1.55
CA ARG A 393 -17.86 -8.52 0.73
C ARG A 393 -18.76 -7.54 1.49
N ASP A 394 -18.90 -6.34 0.93
CA ASP A 394 -19.70 -5.23 1.49
C ASP A 394 -21.17 -5.57 1.76
N ASN A 395 -21.71 -6.57 1.07
CA ASN A 395 -23.07 -7.06 1.25
C ASN A 395 -23.20 -8.19 2.30
N GLY A 396 -22.14 -8.47 3.07
CA GLY A 396 -22.10 -9.52 4.08
C GLY A 396 -22.07 -10.94 3.51
N LEU A 397 -21.81 -11.10 2.21
CA LEU A 397 -21.63 -12.39 1.57
C LEU A 397 -20.18 -12.85 1.68
N ILE A 398 -20.00 -14.11 2.06
CA ILE A 398 -18.70 -14.75 2.17
C ILE A 398 -18.35 -15.46 0.85
N PHE A 399 -17.14 -15.24 0.38
CA PHE A 399 -16.54 -15.91 -0.77
C PHE A 399 -15.26 -16.62 -0.32
N VAL A 400 -15.02 -17.82 -0.85
CA VAL A 400 -13.75 -18.52 -0.65
C VAL A 400 -13.26 -18.99 -2.01
N GLY A 401 -12.10 -18.50 -2.44
CA GLY A 401 -11.57 -18.74 -3.79
C GLY A 401 -12.50 -18.23 -4.89
N GLY A 402 -13.10 -17.05 -4.70
CA GLY A 402 -14.06 -16.47 -5.65
C GLY A 402 -15.44 -17.13 -5.70
N LYS A 403 -15.67 -18.22 -4.96
CA LYS A 403 -16.97 -18.91 -4.89
C LYS A 403 -17.77 -18.51 -3.67
N ARG A 404 -19.02 -18.09 -3.88
CA ARG A 404 -19.94 -17.72 -2.80
C ARG A 404 -20.27 -18.93 -1.93
N ILE A 405 -20.04 -18.81 -0.63
CA ILE A 405 -20.44 -19.80 0.36
C ILE A 405 -21.92 -19.63 0.67
N ARG A 406 -22.71 -20.69 0.49
CA ARG A 406 -24.15 -20.70 0.79
C ARG A 406 -24.48 -21.45 2.08
N SER A 407 -23.63 -22.41 2.44
CA SER A 407 -23.83 -23.28 3.58
C SER A 407 -22.53 -23.54 4.33
N ILE A 408 -22.64 -23.66 5.63
CA ILE A 408 -21.56 -24.02 6.55
C ILE A 408 -21.89 -25.36 7.21
N ARG A 409 -20.88 -26.21 7.39
CA ARG A 409 -21.00 -27.46 8.13
C ARG A 409 -20.64 -27.19 9.59
N VAL A 410 -21.57 -27.49 10.49
CA VAL A 410 -21.35 -27.34 11.93
C VAL A 410 -21.50 -28.73 12.58
N PRO A 411 -20.43 -29.29 13.18
CA PRO A 411 -20.49 -30.61 13.79
C PRO A 411 -21.38 -30.66 15.03
N ASP A 412 -21.38 -29.60 15.85
CA ASP A 412 -22.17 -29.51 17.08
C ASP A 412 -23.29 -28.46 16.95
N LYS A 413 -24.48 -28.76 17.48
CA LYS A 413 -25.65 -27.88 17.46
C LYS A 413 -25.50 -26.65 18.36
N SER A 414 -24.60 -26.71 19.33
CA SER A 414 -24.36 -25.66 20.33
C SER A 414 -23.57 -24.46 19.79
N VAL A 415 -22.80 -24.64 18.72
CA VAL A 415 -21.85 -23.62 18.25
C VAL A 415 -22.56 -22.56 17.43
N SER A 416 -22.52 -21.32 17.92
CA SER A 416 -22.95 -20.14 17.16
C SER A 416 -21.78 -19.58 16.34
N ILE A 417 -22.04 -19.11 15.12
CA ILE A 417 -21.01 -18.59 14.19
C ILE A 417 -20.68 -17.11 14.50
N THR A 418 -21.10 -16.60 15.66
CA THR A 418 -21.04 -15.17 15.96
C THR A 418 -20.67 -14.90 17.41
N PRO A 419 -19.91 -13.82 17.69
CA PRO A 419 -19.41 -12.83 16.74
C PRO A 419 -18.16 -13.30 15.98
N TRP A 420 -17.11 -13.77 16.67
CA TRP A 420 -15.84 -14.11 16.03
C TRP A 420 -15.92 -15.37 15.14
N PRO A 421 -15.26 -15.41 13.96
CA PRO A 421 -14.23 -14.50 13.44
C PRO A 421 -14.76 -13.33 12.62
N PHE A 422 -16.07 -13.06 12.60
CA PHE A 422 -16.65 -12.00 11.78
C PHE A 422 -17.05 -10.81 12.65
N ALA A 423 -16.84 -9.58 12.17
CA ALA A 423 -17.32 -8.40 12.91
C ALA A 423 -18.85 -8.33 12.93
N GLU A 424 -19.49 -8.96 11.94
CA GLU A 424 -20.93 -9.00 11.76
C GLU A 424 -21.43 -10.41 11.43
N LYS A 425 -22.69 -10.70 11.74
CA LYS A 425 -23.30 -12.00 11.44
C LYS A 425 -23.39 -12.24 9.94
N PRO A 426 -22.71 -13.26 9.37
CA PRO A 426 -22.75 -13.49 7.95
C PRO A 426 -24.08 -14.10 7.49
N HIS A 427 -24.47 -13.80 6.26
CA HIS A 427 -25.72 -14.30 5.66
C HIS A 427 -25.55 -15.73 5.13
N LEU A 428 -25.44 -16.70 6.03
CA LEU A 428 -25.22 -18.12 5.71
C LEU A 428 -26.38 -19.01 6.16
N LYS A 429 -26.66 -20.07 5.38
CA LYS A 429 -27.54 -21.16 5.82
C LYS A 429 -26.71 -22.17 6.62
N ILE A 430 -27.13 -22.48 7.84
CA ILE A 430 -26.44 -23.47 8.68
C ILE A 430 -26.94 -24.86 8.30
N SER A 431 -26.03 -25.72 7.81
CA SER A 431 -26.31 -27.13 7.57
C SER A 431 -25.79 -27.94 8.75
N ARG A 432 -26.70 -28.47 9.56
CA ARG A 432 -26.37 -29.38 10.67
C ARG A 432 -26.35 -30.81 10.15
N LYS A 433 -25.35 -31.59 10.57
CA LYS A 433 -25.35 -33.04 10.33
C LYS A 433 -26.27 -33.75 11.30
#